data_AF-A0A0U2NXG0-F1
#
_entry.id   AF-A0A0U2NXG0-F1
#
_cell.length_a   1.000
_cell.length_b   1.000
_cell.length_c   1.000
_cell.angle_alpha   90.00
_cell.angle_beta   90.00
_cell.angle_gamma   90.00
#
_symmetry.space_group_name_H-M   'P 1'
#
loop_
_entity.id
_entity.type
_entity.pdbx_description
1 polymer ?
#
loop_
_entity_poly.entity_id
_entity_poly.type
_entity_poly.pdbx_seq_one_letter_code
_entity_poly.pdbx_strand_id
1 'polypeptide(L)'
;MPKSKPRKKAAAKKKQERRRFHAGAAAPEPEITGAEQGTWDDDAHELLVARGWTAYRDLEMDQLGDGWEWLPSQLPLDAGVGGEPGPTSVFAAAEGGFDVELASASGSVAADRSAHYDTLEELAGDLDAIEAWRVPDEEYVLPEVPAFSGDTPEEICRLWTGGMIDHWELVADLIHFPYDEVPGGFAAVERAHRLGQVSTNLYEAVLRGRAG
;
A
#
# COMPACT_ATOMS: atom_id res chain seq x y z
N MET A 1 18.06 21.05 30.45
CA MET A 1 18.17 19.59 30.20
C MET A 1 16.89 19.12 29.52
N PRO A 2 16.90 18.69 28.24
CA PRO A 2 15.67 18.35 27.53
C PRO A 2 15.20 16.93 27.87
N LYS A 3 13.91 16.79 28.21
CA LYS A 3 13.25 15.54 28.58
C LYS A 3 12.81 14.76 27.31
N SER A 4 13.68 13.95 26.72
CA SER A 4 13.39 13.16 25.50
C SER A 4 13.00 11.68 25.75
N LYS A 5 13.09 11.22 27.01
CA LYS A 5 12.96 9.79 27.36
C LYS A 5 11.56 9.16 27.26
N PRO A 6 10.43 9.88 27.48
CA PRO A 6 9.09 9.25 27.42
C PRO A 6 8.67 8.88 25.98
N ARG A 7 8.99 9.73 25.00
CA ARG A 7 8.56 9.59 23.60
C ARG A 7 9.16 8.38 22.91
N LYS A 8 10.48 8.13 23.09
CA LYS A 8 11.15 6.94 22.54
C LYS A 8 10.58 5.61 23.08
N LYS A 9 10.07 5.60 24.31
CA LYS A 9 9.49 4.38 24.91
C LYS A 9 8.12 4.01 24.33
N ALA A 10 7.29 4.99 23.99
CA ALA A 10 5.97 4.76 23.43
C ALA A 10 6.04 4.25 21.98
N ALA A 11 6.86 4.88 21.15
CA ALA A 11 7.12 4.43 19.77
C ALA A 11 7.74 3.03 19.72
N ALA A 12 8.72 2.75 20.60
CA ALA A 12 9.34 1.42 20.69
C ALA A 12 8.37 0.33 21.15
N LYS A 13 7.41 0.65 22.04
CA LYS A 13 6.39 -0.29 22.51
C LYS A 13 5.39 -0.62 21.40
N LYS A 14 4.88 0.39 20.68
CA LYS A 14 4.02 0.20 19.49
C LYS A 14 4.74 -0.61 18.40
N LYS A 15 6.03 -0.34 18.17
CA LYS A 15 6.89 -1.10 17.24
C LYS A 15 7.04 -2.58 17.64
N GLN A 16 7.14 -2.87 18.94
CA GLN A 16 7.21 -4.24 19.45
C GLN A 16 5.85 -4.95 19.37
N GLU A 17 4.75 -4.22 19.58
CA GLU A 17 3.39 -4.74 19.45
C GLU A 17 3.05 -5.05 17.98
N ARG A 18 3.45 -4.20 17.02
CA ARG A 18 3.34 -4.48 15.57
C ARG A 18 4.08 -5.76 15.17
N ARG A 19 5.34 -5.91 15.56
CA ARG A 19 6.12 -7.15 15.30
C ARG A 19 5.46 -8.41 15.88
N ARG A 20 4.71 -8.28 16.97
CA ARG A 20 3.95 -9.40 17.57
C ARG A 20 2.63 -9.63 16.87
N PHE A 21 2.01 -8.59 16.34
CA PHE A 21 0.78 -8.65 15.56
C PHE A 21 1.03 -9.38 14.23
N HIS A 22 2.02 -8.97 13.42
CA HIS A 22 2.36 -9.68 12.18
C HIS A 22 2.85 -11.12 12.41
N ALA A 23 3.45 -11.41 13.57
CA ALA A 23 3.85 -12.78 13.92
C ALA A 23 2.67 -13.68 14.36
N GLY A 24 1.47 -13.13 14.57
CA GLY A 24 0.30 -13.86 15.10
C GLY A 24 -1.01 -13.65 14.32
N ALA A 25 -1.06 -12.67 13.41
CA ALA A 25 -2.19 -12.41 12.55
C ALA A 25 -2.09 -13.31 11.31
N ALA A 26 -2.68 -14.51 11.38
CA ALA A 26 -3.34 -15.03 10.20
C ALA A 26 -4.59 -14.15 10.05
N ALA A 27 -4.54 -13.15 9.17
CA ALA A 27 -5.72 -12.37 8.82
C ALA A 27 -6.78 -13.33 8.28
N PRO A 28 -8.07 -13.17 8.62
CA PRO A 28 -9.12 -13.88 7.91
C PRO A 28 -9.03 -13.45 6.45
N GLU A 29 -8.74 -14.41 5.57
CA GLU A 29 -8.71 -14.18 4.12
C GLU A 29 -10.09 -13.64 3.72
N PRO A 30 -10.18 -12.46 3.09
CA PRO A 30 -11.43 -12.07 2.45
C PRO A 30 -11.75 -13.16 1.42
N GLU A 31 -12.99 -13.64 1.42
CA GLU A 31 -13.46 -14.66 0.48
C GLU A 31 -13.65 -13.98 -0.89
N ILE A 32 -12.55 -13.56 -1.50
CA ILE A 32 -12.50 -13.02 -2.86
C ILE A 32 -12.55 -14.24 -3.78
N THR A 33 -13.68 -14.43 -4.44
CA THR A 33 -13.80 -15.41 -5.53
C THR A 33 -13.26 -14.75 -6.79
N GLY A 34 -11.94 -14.63 -6.86
CA GLY A 34 -11.24 -14.17 -8.07
C GLY A 34 -11.45 -15.15 -9.23
N ALA A 35 -11.15 -14.70 -10.45
CA ALA A 35 -11.12 -15.56 -11.63
C ALA A 35 -10.29 -16.84 -11.38
N GLU A 36 -10.63 -17.95 -12.06
CA GLU A 36 -9.88 -19.20 -11.93
C GLU A 36 -8.38 -18.94 -12.14
N GLN A 37 -7.56 -19.44 -11.20
CA GLN A 37 -6.10 -19.31 -11.24
C GLN A 37 -5.57 -19.60 -12.66
N GLY A 38 -4.93 -18.62 -13.28
CA GLY A 38 -4.31 -18.74 -14.60
C GLY A 38 -5.12 -18.21 -15.77
N THR A 39 -6.30 -17.63 -15.56
CA THR A 39 -6.92 -16.72 -16.54
C THR A 39 -6.38 -15.32 -16.30
N TRP A 40 -5.60 -14.81 -17.25
CA TRP A 40 -4.96 -13.49 -17.22
C TRP A 40 -5.64 -12.57 -18.25
N ASP A 41 -6.13 -11.43 -17.81
CA ASP A 41 -6.63 -10.33 -18.64
C ASP A 41 -5.46 -9.44 -19.02
N ASP A 42 -4.81 -9.80 -20.13
CA ASP A 42 -3.64 -9.10 -20.67
C ASP A 42 -3.97 -7.65 -21.07
N ASP A 43 -5.21 -7.38 -21.52
CA ASP A 43 -5.66 -6.03 -21.91
C ASP A 43 -5.79 -5.13 -20.68
N ALA A 44 -6.41 -5.64 -19.60
CA ALA A 44 -6.48 -4.94 -18.32
C ALA A 44 -5.08 -4.75 -17.72
N HIS A 45 -4.22 -5.75 -17.82
CA HIS A 45 -2.84 -5.63 -17.37
C HIS A 45 -2.08 -4.52 -18.09
N GLU A 46 -2.14 -4.50 -19.43
CA GLU A 46 -1.48 -3.46 -20.23
C GLU A 46 -1.99 -2.08 -19.84
N LEU A 47 -3.31 -1.91 -19.72
CA LEU A 47 -3.92 -0.64 -19.31
C LEU A 47 -3.44 -0.18 -17.93
N LEU A 48 -3.60 -1.03 -16.91
CA LEU A 48 -3.37 -0.67 -15.51
C LEU A 48 -1.88 -0.43 -15.24
N VAL A 49 -0.99 -1.28 -15.77
CA VAL A 49 0.47 -1.09 -15.64
C VAL A 49 0.93 0.16 -16.38
N ALA A 50 0.40 0.45 -17.57
CA ALA A 50 0.73 1.70 -18.27
C ALA A 50 0.34 2.95 -17.48
N ARG A 51 -0.68 2.84 -16.62
CA ARG A 51 -1.12 3.90 -15.69
C ARG A 51 -0.38 3.87 -14.35
N GLY A 52 0.49 2.88 -14.13
CA GLY A 52 1.35 2.81 -12.96
C GLY A 52 0.79 2.03 -11.77
N TRP A 53 -0.28 1.26 -11.99
CA TRP A 53 -0.74 0.24 -11.05
C TRP A 53 0.27 -0.91 -11.00
N THR A 54 0.35 -1.59 -9.87
CA THR A 54 1.26 -2.73 -9.69
C THR A 54 0.46 -4.02 -9.68
N ALA A 55 0.75 -4.94 -10.60
CA ALA A 55 0.04 -6.21 -10.68
C ALA A 55 0.51 -7.17 -9.57
N TYR A 56 -0.38 -8.00 -9.06
CA TYR A 56 -0.07 -9.05 -8.07
C TYR A 56 1.02 -10.01 -8.54
N ARG A 57 1.06 -10.33 -9.84
CA ARG A 57 2.13 -11.14 -10.42
C ARG A 57 3.53 -10.52 -10.31
N ASP A 58 3.62 -9.20 -10.16
CA ASP A 58 4.89 -8.48 -9.94
C ASP A 58 5.23 -8.36 -8.44
N LEU A 59 4.33 -8.79 -7.56
CA LEU A 59 4.43 -8.73 -6.10
C LEU A 59 4.57 -10.13 -5.46
N GLU A 60 4.78 -11.17 -6.28
CA GLU A 60 4.78 -12.58 -5.80
C GLU A 60 3.44 -12.96 -5.12
N MET A 61 2.34 -12.37 -5.60
CA MET A 61 0.96 -12.61 -5.15
C MET A 61 0.12 -13.30 -6.25
N ASP A 62 0.76 -13.98 -7.19
CA ASP A 62 0.13 -14.61 -8.36
C ASP A 62 -0.92 -15.67 -8.00
N GLN A 63 -0.84 -16.24 -6.79
CA GLN A 63 -1.84 -17.17 -6.27
C GLN A 63 -3.23 -16.54 -6.06
N LEU A 64 -3.32 -15.21 -5.98
CA LEU A 64 -4.56 -14.47 -5.74
C LEU A 64 -5.34 -14.13 -7.03
N GLY A 65 -4.79 -14.50 -8.20
CA GLY A 65 -5.39 -14.22 -9.50
C GLY A 65 -5.05 -12.83 -10.05
N ASP A 66 -5.87 -12.35 -10.98
CA ASP A 66 -5.73 -11.04 -11.61
C ASP A 66 -6.13 -9.92 -10.66
N GLY A 67 -5.13 -9.33 -10.03
CA GLY A 67 -5.28 -8.19 -9.16
C GLY A 67 -4.21 -7.14 -9.43
N TRP A 68 -4.58 -5.87 -9.22
CA TRP A 68 -3.70 -4.72 -9.35
C TRP A 68 -3.91 -3.75 -8.20
N GLU A 69 -2.83 -3.18 -7.69
CA GLU A 69 -2.86 -2.20 -6.61
C GLU A 69 -2.42 -0.82 -7.09
N TRP A 70 -3.22 0.18 -6.73
CA TRP A 70 -2.83 1.58 -6.78
C TRP A 70 -2.13 1.97 -5.48
N LEU A 71 -0.88 1.53 -5.34
CA LEU A 71 -0.02 1.80 -4.19
C LEU A 71 0.09 3.30 -3.78
N PRO A 72 0.02 4.28 -4.70
CA PRO A 72 -0.03 5.70 -4.31
C PRO A 72 -1.23 6.11 -3.46
N SER A 73 -2.32 5.34 -3.47
CA SER A 73 -3.49 5.62 -2.59
C SER A 73 -3.25 5.30 -1.12
N GLN A 74 -2.12 4.65 -0.80
CA GLN A 74 -1.89 4.11 0.52
C GLN A 74 -1.68 5.21 1.58
N LEU A 75 -2.25 4.98 2.76
CA LEU A 75 -2.20 5.90 3.89
C LEU A 75 -1.08 5.53 4.90
N PRO A 76 -0.56 6.50 5.68
CA PRO A 76 0.37 6.24 6.79
C PRO A 76 -0.12 5.16 7.76
N LEU A 77 0.76 4.20 8.07
CA LEU A 77 0.43 2.97 8.78
C LEU A 77 0.33 3.12 10.31
N ASP A 78 -0.67 3.86 10.82
CA ASP A 78 -1.11 3.83 12.24
C ASP A 78 -2.39 4.65 12.44
N ALA A 79 -3.41 4.45 11.61
CA ALA A 79 -4.70 5.16 11.71
C ALA A 79 -5.48 4.88 13.03
N GLY A 80 -4.89 4.14 13.99
CA GLY A 80 -5.44 3.95 15.32
C GLY A 80 -6.71 3.09 15.39
N VAL A 81 -7.08 2.40 14.31
CA VAL A 81 -8.25 1.52 14.22
C VAL A 81 -7.80 0.12 13.82
N GLY A 82 -8.47 -0.91 14.34
CA GLY A 82 -8.18 -2.30 13.99
C GLY A 82 -8.47 -2.58 12.51
N GLY A 83 -7.64 -3.42 11.90
CA GLY A 83 -7.61 -3.70 10.46
C GLY A 83 -6.29 -3.25 9.84
N GLU A 84 -5.81 -3.97 8.82
CA GLU A 84 -4.63 -3.55 8.04
C GLU A 84 -5.11 -2.63 6.91
N PRO A 85 -4.76 -1.33 6.91
CA PRO A 85 -5.11 -0.46 5.79
C PRO A 85 -4.36 -0.92 4.53
N GLY A 86 -5.11 -1.22 3.46
CA GLY A 86 -4.57 -1.59 2.15
C GLY A 86 -4.79 -0.50 1.10
N PRO A 87 -4.05 -0.54 -0.03
CA PRO A 87 -4.24 0.35 -1.15
C PRO A 87 -5.58 0.08 -1.86
N THR A 88 -5.93 0.97 -2.75
CA THR A 88 -7.02 0.76 -3.72
C THR A 88 -6.62 -0.37 -4.66
N SER A 89 -7.53 -1.29 -4.92
CA SER A 89 -7.27 -2.50 -5.71
C SER A 89 -8.32 -2.71 -6.78
N VAL A 90 -7.92 -3.32 -7.89
CA VAL A 90 -8.79 -3.83 -8.96
C VAL A 90 -8.59 -5.33 -9.04
N PHE A 91 -9.66 -6.09 -9.17
CA PHE A 91 -9.65 -7.54 -9.36
C PHE A 91 -10.47 -7.91 -10.59
N ALA A 92 -9.99 -8.86 -11.40
CA ALA A 92 -10.82 -9.47 -12.42
C ALA A 92 -11.82 -10.43 -11.76
N ALA A 93 -13.12 -10.20 -11.99
CA ALA A 93 -14.18 -10.99 -11.38
C ALA A 93 -14.37 -12.33 -12.09
N ALA A 94 -14.68 -13.40 -11.33
CA ALA A 94 -14.82 -14.75 -11.88
C ALA A 94 -15.96 -14.89 -12.92
N GLU A 95 -17.02 -14.08 -12.78
CA GLU A 95 -18.16 -14.06 -13.71
C GLU A 95 -17.91 -13.12 -14.92
N GLY A 96 -16.73 -12.51 -15.00
CA GLY A 96 -16.39 -11.43 -15.94
C GLY A 96 -16.55 -10.05 -15.31
N GLY A 97 -15.93 -9.04 -15.93
CA GLY A 97 -15.89 -7.67 -15.40
C GLY A 97 -14.78 -7.47 -14.35
N PHE A 98 -14.87 -6.35 -13.63
CA PHE A 98 -13.85 -5.89 -12.69
C PHE A 98 -14.46 -5.37 -11.41
N ASP A 99 -13.99 -5.89 -10.28
CA ASP A 99 -14.30 -5.38 -8.95
C ASP A 99 -13.21 -4.41 -8.51
N VAL A 100 -13.59 -3.21 -8.10
CA VAL A 100 -12.69 -2.19 -7.55
C VAL A 100 -12.99 -2.01 -6.09
N GLU A 101 -11.96 -2.05 -5.27
CA GLU A 101 -12.01 -1.79 -3.83
C GLU A 101 -11.19 -0.54 -3.52
N LEU A 102 -11.81 0.53 -3.03
CA LEU A 102 -11.09 1.73 -2.63
C LEU A 102 -10.41 1.52 -1.27
N ALA A 103 -9.20 2.06 -1.10
CA ALA A 103 -8.43 1.97 0.15
C ALA A 103 -9.27 2.41 1.35
N SER A 104 -9.62 1.50 2.26
CA SER A 104 -10.46 1.87 3.42
C SER A 104 -9.63 2.40 4.60
N ALA A 105 -10.23 3.25 5.44
CA ALA A 105 -9.60 3.77 6.64
C ALA A 105 -9.43 2.73 7.77
N SER A 106 -10.08 1.57 7.68
CA SER A 106 -10.22 0.60 8.78
C SER A 106 -9.95 -0.86 8.40
N GLY A 107 -9.35 -1.13 7.23
CA GLY A 107 -8.96 -2.50 6.84
C GLY A 107 -10.12 -3.48 6.64
N SER A 108 -11.32 -2.98 6.33
CA SER A 108 -12.42 -3.79 5.80
C SER A 108 -13.09 -3.01 4.69
N VAL A 109 -13.17 -3.61 3.50
CA VAL A 109 -13.87 -3.05 2.33
C VAL A 109 -15.30 -2.77 2.78
N ALA A 110 -15.63 -1.48 2.91
CA ALA A 110 -17.00 -1.11 3.20
C ALA A 110 -17.79 -1.33 1.89
N ALA A 111 -18.94 -2.00 1.96
CA ALA A 111 -19.72 -2.37 0.78
C ALA A 111 -20.23 -1.15 -0.04
N ASP A 112 -20.11 0.06 0.50
CA ASP A 112 -20.36 1.34 -0.16
C ASP A 112 -19.13 1.93 -0.86
N ARG A 113 -17.97 1.24 -0.80
CA ARG A 113 -16.67 1.66 -1.33
C ARG A 113 -16.05 0.63 -2.27
N SER A 114 -16.89 -0.28 -2.77
CA SER A 114 -16.59 -1.13 -3.90
C SER A 114 -17.48 -0.76 -5.08
N ALA A 115 -16.94 -0.91 -6.28
CA ALA A 115 -17.67 -0.73 -7.52
C ALA A 115 -17.40 -1.93 -8.43
N HIS A 116 -18.43 -2.36 -9.15
CA HIS A 116 -18.30 -3.37 -10.19
C HIS A 116 -18.41 -2.67 -11.55
N TYR A 117 -17.55 -3.06 -12.48
CA TYR A 117 -17.57 -2.63 -13.88
C TYR A 117 -17.75 -3.85 -14.76
N ASP A 118 -18.77 -3.85 -15.62
CA ASP A 118 -19.07 -5.01 -16.46
C ASP A 118 -18.01 -5.19 -17.56
N THR A 119 -17.28 -4.11 -17.89
CA THR A 119 -16.27 -4.10 -18.96
C THR A 119 -15.03 -3.28 -18.62
N LEU A 120 -13.93 -3.57 -19.33
CA LEU A 120 -12.69 -2.81 -19.21
C LEU A 120 -12.85 -1.36 -19.68
N GLU A 121 -13.73 -1.10 -20.64
CA GLU A 121 -14.00 0.26 -21.15
C GLU A 121 -14.68 1.13 -20.08
N GLU A 122 -15.62 0.57 -19.32
CA GLU A 122 -16.27 1.26 -18.20
C GLU A 122 -15.26 1.55 -17.09
N LEU A 123 -14.46 0.55 -16.69
CA LEU A 123 -13.38 0.75 -15.72
C LEU A 123 -12.42 1.86 -16.19
N ALA A 124 -11.97 1.80 -17.44
CA ALA A 124 -11.05 2.77 -18.02
C ALA A 124 -11.60 4.21 -17.99
N GLY A 125 -12.92 4.35 -18.17
CA GLY A 125 -13.61 5.64 -18.08
C GLY A 125 -13.55 6.29 -16.70
N ASP A 126 -13.50 5.48 -15.64
CA ASP A 126 -13.54 5.94 -14.24
C ASP A 126 -12.16 5.92 -13.56
N LEU A 127 -11.10 5.37 -14.18
CA LEU A 127 -9.77 5.26 -13.61
C LEU A 127 -9.19 6.61 -13.12
N ASP A 128 -9.42 7.71 -13.85
CA ASP A 128 -8.97 9.03 -13.41
C ASP A 128 -9.60 9.43 -12.07
N ALA A 129 -10.89 9.11 -11.86
CA ALA A 129 -11.59 9.39 -10.62
C ALA A 129 -11.14 8.46 -9.48
N ILE A 130 -10.90 7.19 -9.78
CA ILE A 130 -10.36 6.20 -8.84
C ILE A 130 -8.96 6.61 -8.37
N GLU A 131 -8.06 6.98 -9.28
CA GLU A 131 -6.68 7.35 -8.96
C GLU A 131 -6.57 8.69 -8.22
N ALA A 132 -7.52 9.60 -8.46
CA ALA A 132 -7.65 10.86 -7.74
C ALA A 132 -8.24 10.68 -6.34
N TRP A 133 -8.86 9.54 -6.06
CA TRP A 133 -9.52 9.31 -4.78
C TRP A 133 -8.52 9.32 -3.62
N ARG A 134 -8.93 9.96 -2.52
CA ARG A 134 -8.21 9.99 -1.25
C ARG A 134 -9.24 9.75 -0.15
N VAL A 135 -8.84 9.01 0.89
CA VAL A 135 -9.67 8.85 2.09
C VAL A 135 -9.96 10.24 2.68
N PRO A 136 -11.23 10.61 2.93
CA PRO A 136 -11.56 11.90 3.53
C PRO A 136 -10.88 12.13 4.88
N ASP A 137 -10.37 13.33 5.11
CA ASP A 137 -9.62 13.69 6.33
C ASP A 137 -10.43 13.44 7.62
N GLU A 138 -11.75 13.64 7.59
CA GLU A 138 -12.63 13.40 8.75
C GLU A 138 -12.86 11.91 9.07
N GLU A 139 -12.69 11.03 8.08
CA GLU A 139 -12.74 9.58 8.25
C GLU A 139 -11.38 9.01 8.61
N TYR A 140 -10.33 9.81 8.40
CA TYR A 140 -8.96 9.43 8.56
C TYR A 140 -8.38 9.97 9.88
N VAL A 141 -7.97 9.08 10.78
CA VAL A 141 -7.26 9.48 12.00
C VAL A 141 -5.76 9.39 11.76
N LEU A 142 -5.15 10.48 11.28
CA LEU A 142 -3.70 10.60 11.28
C LEU A 142 -3.18 10.56 12.71
N PRO A 143 -2.15 9.74 13.02
CA PRO A 143 -1.48 9.88 14.29
C PRO A 143 -0.82 11.27 14.36
N GLU A 144 -0.84 11.92 15.55
CA GLU A 144 -0.16 13.21 15.78
C GLU A 144 1.33 13.19 15.40
N VAL A 145 1.91 11.99 15.35
CA VAL A 145 3.25 11.72 14.86
C VAL A 145 3.15 10.55 13.88
N PRO A 146 3.55 10.73 12.61
CA PRO A 146 3.60 9.63 11.65
C PRO A 146 4.39 8.44 12.22
N ALA A 147 3.82 7.24 12.14
CA ALA A 147 4.46 6.05 12.64
C ALA A 147 5.08 5.29 11.48
N PHE A 148 6.37 5.48 11.28
CA PHE A 148 7.12 4.73 10.27
C PHE A 148 7.60 3.39 10.85
N SER A 149 7.69 2.37 10.01
CA SER A 149 8.29 1.08 10.34
C SER A 149 9.76 1.23 10.78
N GLY A 150 10.48 2.21 10.21
CA GLY A 150 11.86 2.60 10.52
C GLY A 150 12.01 4.08 10.88
N ASP A 151 13.05 4.45 11.63
CA ASP A 151 13.28 5.86 12.01
C ASP A 151 13.95 6.66 10.87
N THR A 152 14.33 5.99 9.78
CA THR A 152 14.92 6.58 8.56
C THR A 152 14.48 5.82 7.30
N PRO A 153 14.52 6.44 6.11
CA PRO A 153 14.19 5.75 4.86
C PRO A 153 15.08 4.54 4.57
N GLU A 154 16.37 4.60 4.94
CA GLU A 154 17.28 3.46 4.82
C GLU A 154 16.84 2.29 5.69
N GLU A 155 16.39 2.56 6.93
CA GLU A 155 15.88 1.52 7.81
C GLU A 155 14.57 0.92 7.31
N ILE A 156 13.69 1.72 6.71
CA ILE A 156 12.44 1.25 6.09
C ILE A 156 12.77 0.30 4.93
N CYS A 157 13.64 0.70 3.99
CA CYS A 157 14.10 -0.19 2.92
C CYS A 157 14.77 -1.46 3.45
N ARG A 158 15.52 -1.37 4.56
CA ARG A 158 16.14 -2.54 5.19
C ARG A 158 15.11 -3.52 5.76
N LEU A 159 14.04 -3.01 6.38
CA LEU A 159 12.93 -3.85 6.88
C LEU A 159 12.26 -4.61 5.73
N TRP A 160 12.00 -3.92 4.62
CA TRP A 160 11.48 -4.54 3.39
C TRP A 160 12.39 -5.66 2.90
N THR A 161 13.68 -5.38 2.68
CA THR A 161 14.62 -6.43 2.21
C THR A 161 14.80 -7.59 3.20
N GLY A 162 14.45 -7.37 4.47
CA GLY A 162 14.47 -8.39 5.51
C GLY A 162 13.17 -9.18 5.62
N GLY A 163 12.15 -8.91 4.79
CA GLY A 163 10.82 -9.53 4.86
C GLY A 163 10.07 -9.19 6.14
N MET A 164 10.32 -8.01 6.72
CA MET A 164 9.73 -7.59 8.01
C MET A 164 8.53 -6.67 7.86
N ILE A 165 8.31 -6.15 6.65
CA ILE A 165 7.17 -5.34 6.24
C ILE A 165 6.78 -5.76 4.82
N ASP A 166 5.52 -5.55 4.48
CA ASP A 166 4.98 -5.85 3.16
C ASP A 166 5.21 -4.66 2.19
N HIS A 167 4.98 -4.89 0.90
CA HIS A 167 5.29 -3.91 -0.17
C HIS A 167 4.44 -2.63 -0.04
N TRP A 168 3.17 -2.78 0.32
CA TRP A 168 2.26 -1.67 0.58
C TRP A 168 2.70 -0.81 1.78
N GLU A 169 3.28 -1.40 2.83
CA GLU A 169 3.77 -0.68 4.01
C GLU A 169 5.05 0.08 3.66
N LEU A 170 5.95 -0.54 2.88
CA LEU A 170 7.14 0.12 2.34
C LEU A 170 6.74 1.37 1.56
N VAL A 171 5.79 1.26 0.62
CA VAL A 171 5.40 2.38 -0.22
C VAL A 171 4.71 3.47 0.59
N ALA A 172 3.80 3.12 1.51
CA ALA A 172 3.16 4.05 2.42
C ALA A 172 4.19 4.87 3.21
N ASP A 173 5.08 4.16 3.90
CA ASP A 173 6.07 4.76 4.78
C ASP A 173 6.98 5.71 4.03
N LEU A 174 7.37 5.35 2.80
CA LEU A 174 8.23 6.18 1.97
C LEU A 174 7.50 7.35 1.31
N ILE A 175 6.22 7.22 0.96
CA ILE A 175 5.44 8.37 0.46
C ILE A 175 5.34 9.43 1.54
N HIS A 176 5.00 9.02 2.76
CA HIS A 176 4.65 9.93 3.86
C HIS A 176 5.83 10.32 4.76
N PHE A 177 7.04 9.83 4.46
CA PHE A 177 8.23 10.12 5.28
C PHE A 177 8.62 11.61 5.24
N PRO A 178 8.90 12.27 6.37
CA PRO A 178 9.37 13.65 6.43
C PRO A 178 10.86 13.72 6.08
N TYR A 179 11.19 13.67 4.80
CA TYR A 179 12.57 13.60 4.32
C TYR A 179 13.46 14.78 4.75
N ASP A 180 12.86 15.95 5.04
CA ASP A 180 13.59 17.14 5.51
C ASP A 180 14.12 17.00 6.94
N GLU A 181 13.63 16.01 7.70
CA GLU A 181 14.01 15.80 9.10
C GLU A 181 15.20 14.85 9.29
N VAL A 182 15.69 14.21 8.21
CA VAL A 182 16.75 13.20 8.29
C VAL A 182 17.92 13.48 7.35
N PRO A 183 19.18 13.30 7.80
CA PRO A 183 20.34 13.38 6.93
C PRO A 183 20.24 12.36 5.78
N GLY A 184 20.43 12.83 4.55
CA GLY A 184 20.38 12.00 3.34
C GLY A 184 19.00 11.96 2.65
N GLY A 185 17.92 12.37 3.32
CA GLY A 185 16.59 12.55 2.73
C GLY A 185 16.16 11.42 1.79
N PHE A 186 15.57 11.79 0.65
CA PHE A 186 15.07 10.83 -0.35
C PHE A 186 16.19 10.05 -1.07
N ALA A 187 17.44 10.53 -1.04
CA ALA A 187 18.56 9.89 -1.73
C ALA A 187 18.85 8.46 -1.21
N ALA A 188 18.40 8.13 0.00
CA ALA A 188 18.44 6.79 0.55
C ALA A 188 17.54 5.82 -0.25
N VAL A 189 16.34 6.26 -0.63
CA VAL A 189 15.38 5.47 -1.44
C VAL A 189 15.94 5.26 -2.85
N GLU A 190 16.44 6.32 -3.48
CA GLU A 190 17.07 6.21 -4.80
C GLU A 190 18.27 5.25 -4.80
N ARG A 191 19.03 5.22 -3.70
CA ARG A 191 20.15 4.28 -3.53
C ARG A 191 19.64 2.86 -3.40
N ALA A 192 18.62 2.61 -2.59
CA ALA A 192 18.02 1.29 -2.46
C ALA A 192 17.49 0.78 -3.80
N HIS A 193 16.83 1.64 -4.58
CA HIS A 193 16.40 1.32 -5.94
C HIS A 193 17.58 0.97 -6.87
N ARG A 194 18.63 1.81 -6.93
CA ARG A 194 19.83 1.53 -7.75
C ARG A 194 20.55 0.24 -7.35
N LEU A 195 20.42 -0.19 -6.10
CA LEU A 195 20.99 -1.44 -5.59
C LEU A 195 20.07 -2.66 -5.80
N GLY A 196 18.89 -2.48 -6.40
CA GLY A 196 17.91 -3.54 -6.61
C GLY A 196 17.18 -3.99 -5.35
N GLN A 197 17.26 -3.21 -4.26
CA GLN A 197 16.60 -3.51 -2.99
C GLN A 197 15.12 -3.10 -3.02
N VAL A 198 14.79 -2.07 -3.80
CA VAL A 198 13.42 -1.65 -4.11
C VAL A 198 13.25 -1.81 -5.61
N SER A 199 12.25 -2.60 -6.02
CA SER A 199 11.96 -2.83 -7.43
C SER A 199 11.59 -1.53 -8.14
N THR A 200 11.70 -1.50 -9.48
CA THR A 200 11.31 -0.33 -10.27
C THR A 200 9.84 0.05 -10.03
N ASN A 201 8.94 -0.94 -10.02
CA ASN A 201 7.51 -0.69 -9.83
C ASN A 201 7.21 -0.03 -8.47
N LEU A 202 7.81 -0.53 -7.38
CA LEU A 202 7.65 0.04 -6.05
C LEU A 202 8.28 1.43 -5.94
N TYR A 203 9.46 1.64 -6.54
CA TYR A 203 10.10 2.95 -6.55
C TYR A 203 9.28 4.00 -7.31
N GLU A 204 8.73 3.65 -8.46
CA GLU A 204 7.84 4.53 -9.23
C GLU A 204 6.53 4.83 -8.49
N ALA A 205 5.96 3.84 -7.80
CA ALA A 205 4.79 4.06 -6.94
C ALA A 205 5.08 5.09 -5.84
N VAL A 206 6.25 5.01 -5.19
CA VAL A 206 6.69 6.03 -4.22
C VAL A 206 6.80 7.41 -4.87
N LEU A 207 7.36 7.52 -6.07
CA LEU A 207 7.46 8.79 -6.78
C LEU A 207 6.09 9.38 -7.12
N ARG A 208 5.16 8.55 -7.61
CA ARG A 208 3.78 8.96 -7.95
C ARG A 208 3.03 9.44 -6.71
N GLY A 209 3.11 8.70 -5.61
CA GLY A 209 2.45 9.08 -4.35
C GLY A 209 2.99 10.37 -3.73
N ARG A 210 4.27 10.70 -3.96
CA ARG A 210 4.90 11.94 -3.48
C ARG A 210 4.65 13.17 -4.36
N ALA A 211 4.15 12.99 -5.58
CA ALA A 211 3.97 14.07 -6.56
C ALA A 211 2.62 14.79 -6.44
N GLY A 212 1.66 14.20 -5.72
CA GLY A 212 0.37 14.81 -5.36
C GLY A 212 0.45 15.55 -4.03
#